data_AF-A0A4V1V454-F1
#
_entry.id   AF-A0A4V1V454-F1
#
_cell.length_a   1.000
_cell.length_b   1.000
_cell.length_c   1.000
_cell.angle_alpha   90.00
_cell.angle_beta   90.00
_cell.angle_gamma   90.00
#
_symmetry.space_group_name_H-M   'P 1'
#
loop_
_entity.id
_entity.type
_entity.pdbx_description
1 polymer ?
#
loop_
_entity_poly.entity_id
_entity_poly.type
_entity_poly.pdbx_seq_one_letter_code
_entity_poly.pdbx_strand_id
1 'polypeptide(L)' 'SWSRSSGHHNRQITTDHGWTILSDRGLDIYKRPDSRNDFGRHDLAFRKCKPTKIHIRRSL' A
#
# COMPACT_ATOMS: atom_id res chain seq x y z
N SER A 1 7.30 17.07 0.83
CA SER A 1 7.11 17.58 2.21
C SER A 1 6.47 16.48 3.05
N TRP A 2 6.92 16.25 4.28
CA TRP A 2 6.29 15.29 5.19
C TRP A 2 5.60 16.03 6.34
N SER A 3 4.48 15.49 6.83
CA SER A 3 3.79 15.97 8.03
C SER A 3 3.34 14.79 8.88
N ARG A 4 3.14 15.01 10.18
CA ARG A 4 2.66 13.99 11.12
C ARG A 4 1.51 14.58 11.93
N SER A 5 0.40 13.84 12.03
CA SER A 5 -0.74 14.19 12.87
C SER A 5 -1.32 12.92 13.48
N SER A 6 -1.77 13.00 14.72
CA SER A 6 -2.39 11.89 15.46
C SER A 6 -3.78 11.51 14.95
N GLY A 7 -4.49 12.43 14.31
CA GLY A 7 -5.85 12.20 13.80
C GLY A 7 -5.91 11.59 12.39
N HIS A 8 -4.77 11.32 11.76
CA HIS A 8 -4.76 10.72 10.42
C HIS A 8 -4.89 9.21 10.49
N HIS A 9 -6.08 8.73 10.13
CA HIS A 9 -6.40 7.30 10.02
C HIS A 9 -6.67 6.85 8.58
N ASN A 10 -6.88 7.78 7.66
CA ASN A 10 -7.15 7.48 6.26
C ASN A 10 -5.89 6.96 5.56
N ARG A 11 -6.06 5.88 4.78
CA ARG A 11 -5.00 5.23 4.01
C ARG A 11 -5.29 5.43 2.52
N GLN A 12 -4.89 6.59 2.00
CA GLN A 12 -5.12 6.96 0.61
C GLN A 12 -3.84 7.45 -0.08
N ILE A 13 -3.77 7.19 -1.37
CA ILE A 13 -2.80 7.79 -2.29
C ILE A 13 -3.62 8.59 -3.30
N THR A 14 -3.31 9.87 -3.44
CA THR A 14 -3.94 10.75 -4.43
C THR A 14 -2.90 11.15 -5.46
N THR A 15 -3.27 11.08 -6.73
CA THR A 15 -2.44 11.58 -7.83
C THR A 15 -2.96 12.94 -8.29
N ASP A 16 -2.05 13.72 -8.87
CA ASP A 16 -2.33 14.97 -9.58
C ASP A 16 -3.32 14.83 -10.74
N HIS A 17 -3.43 13.63 -11.33
CA HIS A 17 -4.38 13.31 -12.41
C HIS A 17 -5.79 12.93 -11.90
N GLY A 18 -6.10 13.17 -10.62
CA GLY A 18 -7.42 12.98 -10.02
C GLY A 18 -7.72 11.55 -9.54
N TRP A 19 -6.76 10.64 -9.59
CA TRP A 19 -6.95 9.27 -9.07
C TRP A 19 -6.78 9.25 -7.55
N THR A 20 -7.66 8.49 -6.89
CA THR A 20 -7.52 8.16 -5.47
C THR A 20 -7.56 6.65 -5.31
N ILE A 21 -6.48 6.11 -4.72
CA ILE A 21 -6.33 4.69 -4.39
C ILE A 21 -6.46 4.58 -2.86
N LEU A 22 -7.46 3.87 -2.38
CA LEU A 22 -7.64 3.55 -0.97
C LEU A 22 -7.25 2.10 -0.71
N SER A 23 -6.44 1.88 0.32
CA SER A 23 -5.99 0.54 0.74
C SER A 23 -6.27 0.34 2.21
N ASP A 24 -6.99 -0.73 2.56
CA ASP A 24 -7.33 -1.03 3.95
C ASP A 24 -6.10 -1.12 4.86
N ARG A 25 -4.93 -1.48 4.31
CA ARG A 25 -3.66 -1.58 5.07
C ARG A 25 -2.64 -0.50 4.73
N GLY A 26 -2.97 0.46 3.87
CA GLY A 26 -2.01 1.41 3.32
C GLY A 26 -0.96 0.68 2.48
N LEU A 27 0.31 0.97 2.69
CA LEU A 27 1.43 0.32 1.99
C LEU A 27 1.90 -0.99 2.65
N ASP A 28 1.38 -1.34 3.84
CA ASP A 28 1.71 -2.61 4.54
C ASP A 28 0.85 -3.79 4.03
N ILE A 29 1.01 -4.11 2.74
CA ILE A 29 0.23 -5.17 2.08
C ILE A 29 0.97 -6.50 1.95
N TYR A 30 2.29 -6.53 2.17
CA TYR A 30 3.11 -7.73 1.98
C TYR A 30 3.28 -8.53 3.28
N LYS A 31 3.39 -9.85 3.18
CA LYS A 31 3.85 -10.71 4.28
C LYS A 31 5.37 -10.61 4.42
N ARG A 32 5.88 -11.00 5.59
CA ARG A 32 7.32 -11.21 5.81
C ARG A 32 7.81 -12.29 4.82
N PRO A 33 9.02 -12.17 4.24
CA PRO A 33 9.55 -13.24 3.39
C PRO A 33 9.78 -14.50 4.22
N ASP A 34 9.62 -15.67 3.60
CA ASP A 34 9.70 -16.97 4.28
C ASP A 34 11.14 -17.27 4.72
N SER A 35 12.14 -16.76 4.00
CA SER A 35 13.56 -16.90 4.35
C SER A 35 14.41 -15.71 3.90
N ARG A 36 15.70 -15.71 4.27
CA ARG A 36 16.67 -14.69 3.82
C ARG A 36 16.99 -14.78 2.32
N ASN A 37 16.83 -15.96 1.71
CA ASN A 37 17.19 -16.22 0.31
C ASN A 37 15.96 -16.33 -0.59
N ASP A 38 14.78 -15.98 -0.08
CA ASP A 38 13.53 -15.94 -0.85
C ASP A 38 13.59 -14.85 -1.94
N PHE A 39 13.20 -15.18 -3.18
CA PHE A 39 13.14 -14.22 -4.29
C PHE A 39 12.24 -13.03 -3.98
N GLY A 40 11.13 -13.30 -3.28
CA GLY A 40 10.21 -12.28 -2.81
C GLY A 40 10.88 -11.27 -1.88
N ARG A 41 12.06 -11.53 -1.32
CA ARG A 41 12.80 -10.60 -0.45
C ARG A 41 13.18 -9.30 -1.16
N HIS A 42 13.64 -9.40 -2.40
CA HIS A 42 14.20 -8.29 -3.17
C HIS A 42 13.20 -7.72 -4.17
N ASP A 43 12.38 -8.57 -4.77
CA ASP A 43 11.32 -8.16 -5.68
C ASP A 43 9.95 -8.49 -5.08
N LEU A 44 9.18 -7.43 -4.80
CA LEU A 44 7.87 -7.53 -4.17
C LEU A 44 6.81 -8.11 -5.09
N ALA A 45 7.03 -8.16 -6.42
CA ALA A 45 6.13 -8.85 -7.35
C ALA A 45 6.01 -10.36 -7.06
N PHE A 46 7.05 -10.95 -6.46
CA PHE A 46 7.04 -12.35 -6.02
C PHE A 46 6.67 -12.54 -4.54
N ARG A 47 6.39 -11.44 -3.80
CA ARG A 47 6.09 -11.53 -2.36
C ARG A 47 4.61 -11.80 -2.12
N LYS A 48 4.33 -12.83 -1.31
CA LYS A 48 2.97 -13.13 -0.83
C LYS A 48 2.36 -11.92 -0.11
N CYS A 49 1.12 -11.59 -0.44
CA CYS A 49 0.38 -10.48 0.17
C CYS A 49 -0.46 -10.93 1.38
N LYS A 50 -0.74 -9.99 2.27
CA LYS A 50 -1.81 -10.06 3.28
C LYS A 50 -3.15 -9.78 2.58
N PRO A 51 -4.27 -10.40 2.97
CA PRO A 51 -5.59 -10.03 2.48
C PRO A 51 -5.83 -8.53 2.70
N THR A 52 -6.25 -7.83 1.65
CA THR A 52 -6.56 -6.39 1.70
C THR A 52 -7.55 -6.06 0.59
N LYS A 53 -8.40 -5.07 0.80
CA LYS A 53 -9.24 -4.49 -0.25
C LYS A 53 -8.56 -3.25 -0.80
N ILE A 54 -8.62 -3.11 -2.12
CA ILE A 54 -8.18 -1.91 -2.83
C ILE A 54 -9.40 -1.30 -3.50
N HIS A 55 -9.64 -0.03 -3.20
CA HIS A 55 -10.70 0.77 -3.81
C HIS A 55 -10.07 1.86 -4.67
N ILE A 56 -10.55 1.97 -5.90
CA ILE A 56 -10.06 2.97 -6.86
C ILE A 56 -11.24 3.86 -7.21
N ARG A 57 -11.03 5.18 -7.13
CA ARG A 57 -11.96 6.19 -7.64
C ARG A 57 -11.19 7.28 -8.38
N ARG A 58 -11.87 7.95 -9.29
CA ARG A 58 -11.37 9.14 -9.97
C ARG A 58 -12.34 10.28 -9.74
N SER A 59 -11.83 11.42 -9.26
CA SER A 59 -12.60 12.66 -9.25
C SER A 59 -12.46 13.30 -10.63
N LEU A 60 -13.60 13.64 -11.24
CA LEU A 60 -13.65 14.45 -12.47
C LEU A 60 -13.34 15.92 -12.15
#